data_AF-A0A0M9U3D6-F1
#
_entry.id   AF-A0A0M9U3D6-F1
#
_cell.length_a   1.000
_cell.length_b   1.000
_cell.length_c   1.000
_cell.angle_alpha   90.00
_cell.angle_beta   90.00
_cell.angle_gamma   90.00
#
_symmetry.space_group_name_H-M   'P 1'
#
loop_
_entity.id
_entity.type
_entity.pdbx_description
1 polymer ?
#
loop_
_entity_poly.entity_id
_entity_poly.type
_entity_poly.pdbx_seq_one_letter_code
_entity_poly.pdbx_strand_id
1 'polypeptide(L)'
;VPPTEAAPVPDISYQGVSFSWEDGVTASARPETLPAAAGADLPPWEQTPEMIQFTLEGYALSGQFHTPAVRIYPIEAYAQMNEYIPEMVANLTAVLNTQPASPEAIPSLPLWNAGQMMQAKVRYLNFQNGRGVAFLTQYGQSFWPINNESLFYMFQGLTNDGRFWVSAVLPVNHPSLPVNGDAAGITDWDAFAEGFTNYVASTEEALAAQDDASFTPSLAALNAMLESIQVSR
;
A
#
# COMPACT_ATOMS: atom_id res chain seq x y z
N VAL A 1 -31.58 29.89 0.03
CA VAL A 1 -30.74 28.68 0.16
C VAL A 1 -29.50 28.95 -0.68
N PRO A 2 -28.28 29.00 -0.10
CA PRO A 2 -27.07 29.11 -0.91
C PRO A 2 -26.99 27.88 -1.83
N PRO A 3 -26.38 27.96 -3.02
CA PRO A 3 -26.12 26.76 -3.80
C PRO A 3 -25.22 25.84 -2.95
N THR A 4 -25.67 24.62 -2.69
CA THR A 4 -24.79 23.57 -2.21
C THR A 4 -23.71 23.41 -3.27
N GLU A 5 -22.47 23.77 -2.94
CA GLU A 5 -21.30 23.54 -3.79
C GLU A 5 -21.29 22.06 -4.16
N ALA A 6 -21.35 21.77 -5.46
CA ALA A 6 -21.31 20.39 -5.94
C ALA A 6 -19.96 19.79 -5.54
N ALA A 7 -19.96 18.57 -4.99
CA ALA A 7 -18.72 17.88 -4.68
C ALA A 7 -17.84 17.82 -5.94
N PRO A 8 -16.51 18.02 -5.81
CA PRO A 8 -15.61 17.97 -6.95
C PRO A 8 -15.73 16.63 -7.67
N VAL A 9 -15.71 16.68 -9.01
CA VAL A 9 -15.76 15.48 -9.85
C VAL A 9 -14.43 14.73 -9.69
N PRO A 10 -14.44 13.40 -9.44
CA PRO A 10 -13.21 12.65 -9.28
C PRO A 10 -12.44 12.54 -10.59
N ASP A 11 -11.10 12.49 -10.50
CA ASP A 11 -10.21 12.36 -11.67
C ASP A 11 -10.39 11.04 -12.42
N ILE A 12 -10.77 9.97 -11.70
CA ILE A 12 -11.12 8.68 -12.29
C ILE A 12 -12.40 8.11 -11.68
N SER A 13 -13.20 7.47 -12.52
CA SER A 13 -14.33 6.65 -12.11
C SER A 13 -14.45 5.45 -13.03
N TYR A 14 -14.51 4.25 -12.45
CA TYR A 14 -14.66 3.00 -13.18
C TYR A 14 -15.43 1.97 -12.35
N GLN A 15 -16.53 1.48 -12.90
CA GLN A 15 -17.39 0.44 -12.30
C GLN A 15 -17.71 0.68 -10.83
N GLY A 16 -18.08 1.92 -10.45
CA GLY A 16 -18.44 2.26 -9.07
C GLY A 16 -17.26 2.44 -8.13
N VAL A 17 -16.04 2.51 -8.65
CA VAL A 17 -14.84 2.92 -7.88
C VAL A 17 -14.33 4.23 -8.44
N SER A 18 -14.07 5.21 -7.57
CA SER A 18 -13.52 6.51 -7.95
C SER A 18 -12.54 7.04 -6.92
N PHE A 19 -11.61 7.88 -7.37
CA PHE A 19 -10.70 8.65 -6.53
C PHE A 19 -10.12 9.83 -7.33
N SER A 20 -9.46 10.73 -6.62
CA SER A 20 -8.81 11.93 -7.16
C SER A 20 -7.36 11.97 -6.71
N TRP A 21 -6.50 12.72 -7.38
CA TRP A 21 -5.10 12.89 -6.98
C TRP A 21 -4.62 14.33 -7.24
N GLU A 22 -3.62 14.74 -6.48
CA GLU A 22 -2.98 16.03 -6.70
C GLU A 22 -2.01 16.00 -7.89
N ASP A 23 -1.76 17.17 -8.48
CA ASP A 23 -0.76 17.35 -9.52
C ASP A 23 0.61 16.82 -9.06
N GLY A 24 1.24 16.03 -9.91
CA GLY A 24 2.55 15.44 -9.65
C GLY A 24 2.52 14.09 -8.91
N VAL A 25 1.35 13.58 -8.49
CA VAL A 25 1.24 12.19 -8.00
C VAL A 25 1.28 11.20 -9.18
N THR A 26 0.37 11.37 -10.14
CA THR A 26 0.27 10.56 -11.35
C THR A 26 -0.33 11.39 -12.49
N ALA A 27 -0.06 11.02 -13.75
CA ALA A 27 -0.65 11.70 -14.90
C ALA A 27 -2.05 11.14 -15.22
N SER A 28 -2.24 9.84 -15.06
CA SER A 28 -3.51 9.15 -15.26
C SER A 28 -3.58 7.87 -14.43
N ALA A 29 -4.77 7.26 -14.40
CA ALA A 29 -5.00 5.92 -13.89
C ALA A 29 -5.68 5.08 -14.97
N ARG A 30 -5.12 3.90 -15.29
CA ARG A 30 -5.72 2.95 -16.22
C ARG A 30 -6.49 1.89 -15.45
N PRO A 31 -7.84 1.92 -15.46
CA PRO A 31 -8.65 0.90 -14.81
C PRO A 31 -8.76 -0.36 -15.66
N GLU A 32 -8.66 -1.51 -15.02
CA GLU A 32 -8.85 -2.83 -15.63
C GLU A 32 -9.61 -3.74 -14.67
N THR A 33 -10.51 -4.57 -15.20
CA THR A 33 -11.06 -5.71 -14.46
C THR A 33 -10.20 -6.92 -14.77
N LEU A 34 -9.45 -7.38 -13.77
CA LEU A 34 -8.59 -8.55 -13.89
C LEU A 34 -9.41 -9.81 -13.58
N PRO A 35 -9.35 -10.84 -14.43
CA PRO A 35 -10.06 -12.08 -14.19
C PRO A 35 -9.49 -12.79 -12.96
N ALA A 36 -10.31 -13.63 -12.33
CA ALA A 36 -9.85 -14.47 -11.23
C ALA A 36 -8.68 -15.38 -11.66
N ALA A 37 -7.64 -15.43 -10.84
CA ALA A 37 -6.58 -16.41 -10.93
C ALA A 37 -6.85 -17.50 -9.89
N ALA A 38 -7.33 -18.65 -10.36
CA ALA A 38 -7.69 -19.79 -9.53
C ALA A 38 -7.05 -21.07 -10.08
N GLY A 39 -6.61 -21.96 -9.19
CA GLY A 39 -6.09 -23.27 -9.55
C GLY A 39 -5.57 -24.01 -8.32
N ALA A 40 -5.83 -25.32 -8.23
CA ALA A 40 -5.37 -26.14 -7.09
C ALA A 40 -3.84 -26.17 -6.97
N ASP A 41 -3.13 -25.95 -8.07
CA ASP A 41 -1.67 -25.92 -8.14
C ASP A 41 -1.07 -24.52 -7.96
N LEU A 42 -1.90 -23.47 -7.89
CA LEU A 42 -1.40 -22.11 -7.65
C LEU A 42 -1.05 -21.96 -6.17
N PRO A 43 0.14 -21.46 -5.85
CA PRO A 43 0.43 -21.10 -4.48
C PRO A 43 -0.51 -19.98 -4.02
N PRO A 44 -0.78 -19.86 -2.71
CA PRO A 44 -1.76 -18.89 -2.20
C PRO A 44 -1.50 -17.45 -2.62
N TRP A 45 -0.23 -17.03 -2.79
CA TRP A 45 0.12 -15.68 -3.22
C TRP A 45 -0.17 -15.38 -4.70
N GLU A 46 -0.48 -16.39 -5.50
CA GLU A 46 -0.90 -16.26 -6.91
C GLU A 46 -2.41 -16.39 -7.08
N GLN A 47 -3.12 -16.87 -6.05
CA GLN A 47 -4.57 -16.96 -6.06
C GLN A 47 -5.19 -15.58 -5.82
N THR A 48 -6.00 -15.10 -6.76
CA THR A 48 -6.70 -13.81 -6.66
C THR A 48 -8.12 -13.93 -7.22
N PRO A 49 -9.12 -13.24 -6.64
CA PRO A 49 -10.46 -13.21 -7.19
C PRO A 49 -10.48 -12.33 -8.46
N GLU A 50 -11.61 -12.30 -9.17
CA GLU A 50 -11.84 -11.19 -10.09
C GLU A 50 -11.79 -9.88 -9.30
N MET A 51 -10.99 -8.92 -9.76
CA MET A 51 -10.76 -7.66 -9.04
C MET A 51 -10.66 -6.48 -9.98
N ILE A 52 -10.83 -5.27 -9.45
CA ILE A 52 -10.48 -4.05 -10.18
C ILE A 52 -9.05 -3.65 -9.80
N GLN A 53 -8.24 -3.34 -10.80
CA GLN A 53 -6.95 -2.68 -10.62
C GLN A 53 -6.93 -1.36 -11.37
N PHE A 54 -6.43 -0.32 -10.72
CA PHE A 54 -6.05 0.94 -11.34
C PHE A 54 -4.53 1.00 -11.36
N THR A 55 -3.94 0.91 -12.55
CA THR A 55 -2.49 1.11 -12.73
C THR A 55 -2.24 2.61 -12.89
N LEU A 56 -1.38 3.19 -12.06
CA LEU A 56 -1.08 4.63 -12.13
C LEU A 56 0.00 4.88 -13.18
N GLU A 57 -0.33 5.68 -14.19
CA GLU A 57 0.52 5.96 -15.35
C GLU A 57 1.09 7.38 -15.28
N GLY A 58 2.38 7.52 -15.60
CA GLY A 58 3.08 8.80 -15.37
C GLY A 58 3.18 9.16 -13.88
N TYR A 59 3.28 8.13 -13.02
CA TYR A 59 3.51 8.28 -11.59
C TYR A 59 4.80 9.07 -11.31
N ALA A 60 4.85 9.79 -10.19
CA ALA A 60 5.96 10.68 -9.84
C ALA A 60 7.34 10.00 -9.87
N LEU A 61 7.37 8.69 -9.65
CA LEU A 61 8.57 7.86 -9.72
C LEU A 61 8.49 6.89 -10.89
N SER A 62 9.64 6.64 -11.50
CA SER A 62 9.85 5.59 -12.51
C SER A 62 11.00 4.67 -12.08
N GLY A 63 11.01 3.43 -12.60
CA GLY A 63 12.10 2.47 -12.38
C GLY A 63 12.13 1.86 -10.98
N GLN A 64 11.01 1.94 -10.24
CA GLN A 64 10.88 1.32 -8.92
C GLN A 64 10.54 -0.16 -9.06
N PHE A 65 10.82 -0.95 -8.02
CA PHE A 65 10.57 -2.40 -8.02
C PHE A 65 9.09 -2.74 -8.18
N HIS A 66 8.20 -1.96 -7.55
CA HIS A 66 6.76 -2.13 -7.64
C HIS A 66 6.13 -1.19 -8.66
N THR A 67 5.18 -1.71 -9.44
CA THR A 67 4.28 -0.88 -10.24
C THR A 67 3.23 -0.20 -9.34
N PRO A 68 3.07 1.13 -9.40
CA PRO A 68 2.07 1.84 -8.59
C PRO A 68 0.66 1.44 -9.00
N ALA A 69 -0.13 0.98 -8.02
CA ALA A 69 -1.50 0.55 -8.29
C ALA A 69 -2.41 0.60 -7.07
N VAL A 70 -3.70 0.86 -7.33
CA VAL A 70 -4.80 0.68 -6.39
C VAL A 70 -5.62 -0.53 -6.81
N ARG A 71 -5.94 -1.44 -5.89
CA ARG A 71 -6.65 -2.70 -6.13
C ARG A 71 -7.84 -2.84 -5.21
N ILE A 72 -8.96 -3.30 -5.77
CA ILE A 72 -10.22 -3.49 -5.06
C ILE A 72 -10.60 -4.97 -5.14
N TYR A 73 -10.47 -5.67 -4.03
CA TYR A 73 -10.74 -7.11 -3.92
C TYR A 73 -12.13 -7.35 -3.34
N PRO A 74 -13.02 -8.12 -3.98
CA PRO A 74 -14.24 -8.60 -3.36
C PRO A 74 -13.92 -9.64 -2.29
N ILE A 75 -14.21 -9.32 -1.02
CA ILE A 75 -13.79 -10.13 0.13
C ILE A 75 -14.44 -11.52 0.10
N GLU A 76 -15.74 -11.59 -0.15
CA GLU A 76 -16.48 -12.87 -0.16
C GLU A 76 -15.93 -13.83 -1.20
N ALA A 77 -15.74 -13.36 -2.43
CA ALA A 77 -15.18 -14.19 -3.51
C ALA A 77 -13.73 -14.60 -3.21
N TYR A 78 -12.92 -13.71 -2.64
CA TYR A 78 -11.54 -14.05 -2.31
C TYR A 78 -11.47 -15.08 -1.18
N ALA A 79 -12.29 -14.95 -0.15
CA ALA A 79 -12.38 -15.89 0.96
C ALA A 79 -12.78 -17.31 0.55
N GLN A 80 -13.56 -17.46 -0.53
CA GLN A 80 -13.91 -18.77 -1.09
C GLN A 80 -12.75 -19.44 -1.83
N MET A 81 -11.76 -18.65 -2.26
CA MET A 81 -10.64 -19.11 -3.07
C MET A 81 -9.38 -19.32 -2.25
N ASN A 82 -9.13 -18.46 -1.26
CA ASN A 82 -7.88 -18.41 -0.51
C ASN A 82 -8.16 -18.43 1.00
N GLU A 83 -7.65 -19.47 1.67
CA GLU A 83 -7.96 -19.77 3.07
C GLU A 83 -7.42 -18.74 4.07
N TYR A 84 -6.45 -17.91 3.69
CA TYR A 84 -5.89 -16.89 4.58
C TYR A 84 -6.79 -15.66 4.72
N ILE A 85 -7.64 -15.41 3.72
CA ILE A 85 -8.38 -14.15 3.62
C ILE A 85 -9.36 -13.92 4.79
N PRO A 86 -10.14 -14.91 5.27
CA PRO A 86 -11.01 -14.71 6.42
C PRO A 86 -10.27 -14.20 7.67
N GLU A 87 -9.12 -14.81 7.99
CA GLU A 87 -8.30 -14.42 9.13
C GLU A 87 -7.66 -13.04 8.92
N MET A 88 -7.15 -12.77 7.70
CA MET A 88 -6.59 -11.46 7.36
C MET A 88 -7.62 -10.34 7.49
N VAL A 89 -8.87 -10.56 7.07
CA VAL A 89 -9.97 -9.59 7.22
C VAL A 89 -10.28 -9.34 8.68
N ALA A 90 -10.34 -10.40 9.51
CA ALA A 90 -10.56 -10.26 10.94
C ALA A 90 -9.43 -9.47 11.63
N ASN A 91 -8.18 -9.78 11.28
CA ASN A 91 -6.99 -9.11 11.82
C ASN A 91 -6.92 -7.64 11.40
N LEU A 92 -7.16 -7.33 10.12
CA LEU A 92 -7.21 -5.94 9.66
C LEU A 92 -8.35 -5.17 10.33
N THR A 93 -9.53 -5.79 10.48
CA THR A 93 -10.66 -5.19 11.21
C THR A 93 -10.26 -4.84 12.65
N ALA A 94 -9.54 -5.73 13.35
CA ALA A 94 -9.05 -5.48 14.70
C ALA A 94 -8.05 -4.32 14.76
N VAL A 95 -7.09 -4.28 13.82
CA VAL A 95 -6.12 -3.18 13.71
C VAL A 95 -6.82 -1.85 13.44
N LEU A 96 -7.81 -1.82 12.54
CA LEU A 96 -8.54 -0.60 12.20
C LEU A 96 -9.48 -0.11 13.32
N ASN A 97 -9.91 -1.01 14.20
CA ASN A 97 -10.74 -0.66 15.36
C ASN A 97 -9.91 -0.18 16.55
N THR A 98 -8.73 -0.76 16.77
CA THR A 98 -7.88 -0.46 17.93
C THR A 98 -6.85 0.64 17.65
N GLN A 99 -6.48 0.83 16.39
CA GLN A 99 -5.53 1.84 15.91
C GLN A 99 -4.25 1.94 16.76
N PRO A 100 -3.53 0.81 16.97
CA PRO A 100 -2.28 0.84 17.73
C PRO A 100 -1.27 1.79 17.09
N ALA A 101 -0.52 2.53 17.89
CA ALA A 101 0.55 3.39 17.38
C ALA A 101 1.68 2.59 16.70
N SER A 102 1.87 1.33 17.13
CA SER A 102 2.89 0.41 16.61
C SER A 102 2.28 -1.00 16.49
N PRO A 103 1.48 -1.27 15.44
CA PRO A 103 0.97 -2.61 15.20
C PRO A 103 2.11 -3.59 14.94
N GLU A 104 2.06 -4.76 15.57
CA GLU A 104 3.03 -5.84 15.34
C GLU A 104 2.98 -6.36 13.90
N ALA A 105 1.77 -6.45 13.34
CA ALA A 105 1.55 -6.82 11.95
C ALA A 105 0.32 -6.09 11.39
N ILE A 106 0.40 -5.70 10.13
CA ILE A 106 -0.75 -5.23 9.35
C ILE A 106 -0.97 -6.23 8.22
N PRO A 107 -2.10 -6.96 8.19
CA PRO A 107 -2.43 -7.83 7.07
C PRO A 107 -2.41 -7.08 5.74
N SER A 108 -1.71 -7.63 4.76
CA SER A 108 -1.39 -6.94 3.51
C SER A 108 -1.85 -7.72 2.28
N LEU A 109 -2.55 -7.03 1.37
CA LEU A 109 -2.71 -7.47 -0.01
C LEU A 109 -1.91 -6.54 -0.96
N PRO A 110 -1.35 -7.04 -2.07
CA PRO A 110 -1.33 -8.44 -2.48
C PRO A 110 -0.53 -9.33 -1.51
N LEU A 111 -0.76 -10.63 -1.57
CA LEU A 111 0.07 -11.61 -0.87
C LEU A 111 1.41 -11.74 -1.58
N TRP A 112 2.51 -11.68 -0.84
CA TRP A 112 3.87 -11.75 -1.40
C TRP A 112 4.62 -12.97 -0.87
N ASN A 113 5.39 -13.61 -1.75
CA ASN A 113 6.35 -14.64 -1.36
C ASN A 113 7.66 -14.00 -0.83
N ALA A 114 7.52 -13.11 0.15
CA ALA A 114 8.60 -12.34 0.76
C ALA A 114 8.18 -11.90 2.17
N GLY A 115 9.16 -11.61 3.02
CA GLY A 115 8.90 -11.07 4.36
C GLY A 115 8.83 -9.55 4.33
N GLN A 116 7.91 -8.97 5.10
CA GLN A 116 7.93 -7.54 5.41
C GLN A 116 9.18 -7.23 6.25
N MET A 117 10.02 -6.32 5.76
CA MET A 117 11.30 -5.99 6.40
C MET A 117 11.20 -4.83 7.39
N MET A 118 10.29 -3.89 7.14
CA MET A 118 10.11 -2.70 7.96
C MET A 118 8.67 -2.18 7.92
N GLN A 119 8.34 -1.35 8.92
CA GLN A 119 7.10 -0.61 9.04
C GLN A 119 7.37 0.75 9.69
N ALA A 120 7.19 1.84 8.95
CA ALA A 120 7.32 3.20 9.48
C ALA A 120 6.13 4.08 9.09
N LYS A 121 5.94 5.20 9.80
CA LYS A 121 4.88 6.19 9.52
C LYS A 121 3.49 5.56 9.36
N VAL A 122 3.11 4.72 10.31
CA VAL A 122 1.76 4.14 10.38
C VAL A 122 0.74 5.27 10.56
N ARG A 123 -0.26 5.29 9.69
CA ARG A 123 -1.31 6.30 9.67
C ARG A 123 -2.66 5.68 9.41
N TYR A 124 -3.63 5.94 10.28
CA TYR A 124 -5.01 5.53 10.08
C TYR A 124 -5.77 6.61 9.34
N LEU A 125 -6.49 6.22 8.29
CA LEU A 125 -7.21 7.11 7.39
C LEU A 125 -8.66 6.64 7.23
N ASN A 126 -9.57 7.60 7.04
CA ASN A 126 -10.91 7.30 6.56
C ASN A 126 -11.01 7.71 5.10
N PHE A 127 -11.52 6.83 4.26
CA PHE A 127 -11.91 7.17 2.89
C PHE A 127 -13.42 7.30 2.79
N GLN A 128 -13.95 7.73 1.64
CA GLN A 128 -15.34 8.19 1.50
C GLN A 128 -16.39 7.21 2.05
N ASN A 129 -16.12 5.90 1.97
CA ASN A 129 -17.00 4.87 2.48
C ASN A 129 -16.27 3.72 3.17
N GLY A 130 -15.18 4.00 3.87
CA GLY A 130 -14.45 3.00 4.64
C GLY A 130 -13.31 3.58 5.45
N ARG A 131 -12.46 2.70 5.97
CA ARG A 131 -11.29 3.06 6.77
C ARG A 131 -10.12 2.16 6.44
N GLY A 132 -8.91 2.66 6.65
CA GLY A 132 -7.70 1.90 6.38
C GLY A 132 -6.50 2.39 7.15
N VAL A 133 -5.38 1.72 6.92
CA VAL A 133 -4.07 2.04 7.49
C VAL A 133 -3.05 2.12 6.37
N ALA A 134 -2.28 3.20 6.37
CA ALA A 134 -1.19 3.47 5.45
C ALA A 134 0.15 3.45 6.19
N PHE A 135 1.21 2.94 5.57
CA PHE A 135 2.54 2.86 6.19
C PHE A 135 3.64 2.68 5.14
N LEU A 136 4.85 3.11 5.46
CA LEU A 136 6.05 2.85 4.69
C LEU A 136 6.54 1.44 4.96
N THR A 137 6.93 0.71 3.92
CA THR A 137 7.46 -0.64 4.05
C THR A 137 8.34 -1.04 2.86
N GLN A 138 9.10 -2.11 3.05
CA GLN A 138 9.89 -2.80 2.04
C GLN A 138 9.76 -4.29 2.34
N TYR A 139 9.74 -5.13 1.30
CA TYR A 139 9.75 -6.59 1.46
C TYR A 139 10.99 -7.19 0.79
N GLY A 140 11.37 -8.37 1.26
CA GLY A 140 12.42 -9.15 0.60
C GLY A 140 12.56 -10.56 1.17
N GLN A 141 13.43 -11.35 0.55
CA GLN A 141 13.65 -12.77 0.89
C GLN A 141 14.88 -13.02 1.76
N SER A 142 15.74 -12.02 1.93
CA SER A 142 16.95 -12.06 2.76
C SER A 142 17.19 -10.68 3.38
N PHE A 143 18.13 -10.56 4.31
CA PHE A 143 18.59 -9.26 4.77
C PHE A 143 19.04 -8.40 3.59
N TRP A 144 18.46 -7.20 3.48
CA TRP A 144 18.73 -6.26 2.40
C TRP A 144 18.56 -4.83 2.89
N PRO A 145 19.41 -3.88 2.49
CA PRO A 145 19.27 -2.49 2.91
C PRO A 145 17.92 -1.90 2.51
N ILE A 146 17.30 -1.14 3.42
CA ILE A 146 16.16 -0.28 3.09
C ILE A 146 16.62 0.79 2.09
N ASN A 147 15.96 0.90 0.94
CA ASN A 147 16.41 1.73 -0.17
C ASN A 147 15.25 2.26 -1.02
N ASN A 148 15.51 3.29 -1.82
CA ASN A 148 14.48 3.97 -2.62
C ASN A 148 13.91 3.10 -3.75
N GLU A 149 14.69 2.22 -4.38
CA GLU A 149 14.21 1.30 -5.42
C GLU A 149 13.08 0.37 -4.93
N SER A 150 13.14 -0.04 -3.66
CA SER A 150 12.26 -1.04 -3.06
C SER A 150 11.29 -0.48 -2.01
N LEU A 151 11.42 0.79 -1.62
CA LEU A 151 10.53 1.43 -0.65
C LEU A 151 9.20 1.81 -1.31
N PHE A 152 8.10 1.54 -0.61
CA PHE A 152 6.78 1.98 -1.03
C PHE A 152 5.89 2.29 0.17
N TYR A 153 4.92 3.17 -0.07
CA TYR A 153 3.82 3.44 0.82
C TYR A 153 2.68 2.47 0.50
N MET A 154 2.31 1.68 1.48
CA MET A 154 1.25 0.69 1.37
C MET A 154 0.03 1.14 2.12
N PHE A 155 -1.15 0.93 1.53
CA PHE A 155 -2.43 1.17 2.18
C PHE A 155 -3.27 -0.10 2.18
N GLN A 156 -3.89 -0.42 3.31
CA GLN A 156 -4.81 -1.53 3.48
C GLN A 156 -6.09 -1.03 4.16
N GLY A 157 -7.22 -1.15 3.47
CA GLY A 157 -8.50 -0.62 3.94
C GLY A 157 -9.67 -1.55 3.68
N LEU A 158 -10.74 -1.33 4.43
CA LEU A 158 -12.01 -2.06 4.31
C LEU A 158 -13.14 -1.06 4.10
N THR A 159 -14.05 -1.37 3.18
CA THR A 159 -15.30 -0.61 3.03
C THR A 159 -16.19 -0.79 4.26
N ASN A 160 -17.02 0.20 4.58
CA ASN A 160 -17.91 0.20 5.74
C ASN A 160 -18.95 -0.93 5.70
N ASP A 161 -19.30 -1.41 4.51
CA ASP A 161 -20.19 -2.56 4.32
C ASP A 161 -19.46 -3.91 4.42
N GLY A 162 -18.14 -3.91 4.60
CA GLY A 162 -17.30 -5.11 4.72
C GLY A 162 -17.17 -5.92 3.44
N ARG A 163 -17.61 -5.40 2.28
CA ARG A 163 -17.64 -6.15 1.02
C ARG A 163 -16.33 -6.09 0.24
N PHE A 164 -15.55 -5.03 0.40
CA PHE A 164 -14.33 -4.82 -0.38
C PHE A 164 -13.13 -4.51 0.48
N TRP A 165 -12.00 -5.09 0.08
CA TRP A 165 -10.68 -4.72 0.55
C TRP A 165 -10.04 -3.78 -0.47
N VAL A 166 -9.56 -2.64 0.00
CA VAL A 166 -8.86 -1.62 -0.78
C VAL A 166 -7.38 -1.72 -0.45
N SER A 167 -6.55 -2.04 -1.44
CA SER A 167 -5.09 -2.05 -1.32
C SER A 167 -4.49 -0.98 -2.24
N ALA A 168 -3.50 -0.24 -1.76
CA ALA A 168 -2.64 0.55 -2.62
C ALA A 168 -1.17 0.21 -2.38
N VAL A 169 -0.42 0.07 -3.46
CA VAL A 169 1.04 -0.10 -3.45
C VAL A 169 1.60 1.06 -4.25
N LEU A 170 2.27 1.99 -3.56
CA LEU A 170 2.65 3.29 -4.10
C LEU A 170 4.14 3.52 -3.83
N PRO A 171 5.04 3.33 -4.80
CA PRO A 171 6.47 3.58 -4.59
C PRO A 171 6.72 4.99 -4.07
N VAL A 172 7.66 5.13 -3.13
CA VAL A 172 8.01 6.41 -2.50
C VAL A 172 9.50 6.46 -2.25
N ASN A 173 10.10 7.63 -2.49
CA ASN A 173 11.49 7.90 -2.18
C ASN A 173 11.63 8.86 -1.01
N HIS A 174 12.75 8.75 -0.30
CA HIS A 174 13.23 9.77 0.63
C HIS A 174 14.73 10.05 0.39
N PRO A 175 15.18 11.31 0.38
CA PRO A 175 16.59 11.65 0.13
C PRO A 175 17.60 11.09 1.13
N SER A 176 17.15 10.66 2.31
CA SER A 176 18.02 10.04 3.34
C SER A 176 18.36 8.57 3.04
N LEU A 177 17.71 7.95 2.07
CA LEU A 177 17.91 6.54 1.72
C LEU A 177 18.78 6.41 0.48
N PRO A 178 19.57 5.32 0.37
CA PRO A 178 20.30 5.02 -0.85
C PRO A 178 19.32 4.79 -2.01
N VAL A 179 19.78 5.08 -3.24
CA VAL A 179 18.94 4.94 -4.43
C VAL A 179 18.49 3.49 -4.67
N ASN A 180 19.35 2.52 -4.35
CA ASN A 180 19.07 1.09 -4.40
C ASN A 180 19.92 0.36 -3.36
N GLY A 181 19.75 -0.96 -3.23
CA GLY A 181 20.49 -1.75 -2.24
C GLY A 181 22.00 -1.78 -2.46
N ASP A 182 22.46 -1.78 -3.71
CA ASP A 182 23.90 -1.78 -4.04
C ASP A 182 24.58 -0.46 -3.62
N ALA A 183 23.86 0.66 -3.74
CA ALA A 183 24.33 1.97 -3.34
C ALA A 183 24.37 2.18 -1.81
N ALA A 184 23.90 1.20 -1.02
CA ALA A 184 23.99 1.26 0.44
C ALA A 184 25.42 1.05 0.97
N GLY A 185 26.34 0.54 0.13
CA GLY A 185 27.75 0.40 0.49
C GLY A 185 28.03 -0.70 1.53
N ILE A 186 27.16 -1.72 1.63
CA ILE A 186 27.38 -2.87 2.52
C ILE A 186 28.51 -3.74 1.95
N THR A 187 29.62 -3.82 2.69
CA THR A 187 30.78 -4.64 2.32
C THR A 187 30.95 -5.88 3.20
N ASP A 188 30.42 -5.86 4.42
CA ASP A 188 30.43 -6.98 5.36
C ASP A 188 28.98 -7.44 5.60
N TRP A 189 28.58 -8.45 4.82
CA TRP A 189 27.21 -8.96 4.82
C TRP A 189 26.87 -9.78 6.06
N ASP A 190 27.87 -10.44 6.67
CA ASP A 190 27.67 -11.22 7.90
C ASP A 190 27.41 -10.27 9.07
N ALA A 191 28.23 -9.23 9.24
CA ALA A 191 28.00 -8.20 10.25
C ALA A 191 26.69 -7.44 10.03
N PHE A 192 26.32 -7.17 8.76
CA PHE A 192 25.03 -6.56 8.44
C PHE A 192 23.85 -7.45 8.82
N ALA A 193 23.93 -8.75 8.53
CA ALA A 193 22.92 -9.73 8.90
C ALA A 193 22.75 -9.82 10.43
N GLU A 194 23.85 -9.89 11.18
CA GLU A 194 23.83 -9.91 12.65
C GLU A 194 23.23 -8.63 13.26
N GLY A 195 23.47 -7.48 12.62
CA GLY A 195 22.97 -6.17 13.05
C GLY A 195 21.60 -5.77 12.48
N PHE A 196 20.98 -6.60 11.64
CA PHE A 196 19.87 -6.19 10.77
C PHE A 196 18.67 -5.63 11.53
N THR A 197 18.27 -6.27 12.63
CA THR A 197 17.13 -5.82 13.46
C THR A 197 17.35 -4.41 14.01
N ASN A 198 18.56 -4.10 14.49
CA ASN A 198 18.89 -2.76 14.99
C ASN A 198 18.96 -1.73 13.85
N TYR A 199 19.50 -2.14 12.71
CA TYR A 199 19.52 -1.32 11.50
C TYR A 199 18.09 -0.93 11.07
N VAL A 200 17.17 -1.89 10.99
CA VAL A 200 15.76 -1.66 10.65
C VAL A 200 15.12 -0.70 11.64
N ALA A 201 15.21 -0.97 12.95
CA ALA A 201 14.62 -0.12 13.98
C ALA A 201 15.13 1.33 13.89
N SER A 202 16.44 1.53 13.70
CA SER A 202 17.02 2.87 13.53
C SER A 202 16.55 3.57 12.26
N THR A 203 16.34 2.81 11.18
CA THR A 203 15.84 3.33 9.90
C THR A 203 14.37 3.73 10.02
N GLU A 204 13.55 2.93 10.69
CA GLU A 204 12.15 3.22 10.98
C GLU A 204 12.01 4.50 11.81
N GLU A 205 12.80 4.65 12.88
CA GLU A 205 12.84 5.87 13.70
C GLU A 205 13.26 7.09 12.87
N ALA A 206 14.31 6.96 12.06
CA ALA A 206 14.80 8.04 11.21
C ALA A 206 13.77 8.49 10.17
N LEU A 207 13.06 7.54 9.54
CA LEU A 207 11.99 7.82 8.60
C LEU A 207 10.75 8.41 9.30
N ALA A 208 10.39 7.91 10.47
CA ALA A 208 9.25 8.41 11.24
C ALA A 208 9.41 9.89 11.63
N ALA A 209 10.65 10.34 11.85
CA ALA A 209 10.97 11.73 12.18
C ALA A 209 10.95 12.70 10.98
N GLN A 210 10.88 12.20 9.74
CA GLN A 210 10.84 13.05 8.54
C GLN A 210 9.49 13.74 8.36
N ASP A 211 9.48 14.87 7.67
CA ASP A 211 8.23 15.55 7.28
C ASP A 211 7.55 14.78 6.14
N ASP A 212 6.23 14.70 6.13
CA ASP A 212 5.49 14.00 5.05
C ASP A 212 5.75 14.63 3.67
N ALA A 213 6.08 15.92 3.62
CA ALA A 213 6.41 16.65 2.39
C ALA A 213 7.84 16.41 1.89
N SER A 214 8.74 15.79 2.68
CA SER A 214 10.10 15.48 2.23
C SER A 214 10.20 14.18 1.41
N PHE A 215 9.09 13.43 1.31
CA PHE A 215 8.97 12.24 0.48
C PHE A 215 8.57 12.60 -0.95
N THR A 216 8.87 11.72 -1.90
CA THR A 216 8.45 11.87 -3.31
C THR A 216 7.77 10.60 -3.81
N PRO A 217 6.48 10.66 -4.22
CA PRO A 217 5.53 11.75 -3.96
C PRO A 217 5.41 12.06 -2.46
N SER A 218 4.90 13.24 -2.11
CA SER A 218 4.68 13.56 -0.70
C SER A 218 3.65 12.61 -0.08
N LEU A 219 3.87 12.21 1.17
CA LEU A 219 2.90 11.35 1.85
C LEU A 219 1.57 12.09 2.06
N ALA A 220 1.59 13.41 2.19
CA ALA A 220 0.38 14.22 2.27
C ALA A 220 -0.51 14.07 1.02
N ALA A 221 0.07 14.18 -0.18
CA ALA A 221 -0.66 14.01 -1.43
C ALA A 221 -1.17 12.56 -1.62
N LEU A 222 -0.37 11.57 -1.22
CA LEU A 222 -0.81 10.17 -1.24
C LEU A 222 -1.98 9.94 -0.26
N ASN A 223 -1.93 10.51 0.94
CA ASN A 223 -3.03 10.42 1.91
C ASN A 223 -4.31 11.05 1.34
N ALA A 224 -4.22 12.25 0.74
CA ALA A 224 -5.37 12.90 0.11
C ALA A 224 -5.99 12.04 -1.00
N MET A 225 -5.16 11.40 -1.84
CA MET A 225 -5.63 10.45 -2.85
C MET A 225 -6.36 9.26 -2.21
N LEU A 226 -5.78 8.65 -1.17
CA LEU A 226 -6.37 7.51 -0.47
C LEU A 226 -7.70 7.87 0.23
N GLU A 227 -7.79 9.04 0.88
CA GLU A 227 -9.00 9.54 1.54
C GLU A 227 -10.13 9.85 0.54
N SER A 228 -9.79 10.16 -0.72
CA SER A 228 -10.76 10.41 -1.79
C SER A 228 -11.39 9.13 -2.36
N ILE A 229 -10.86 7.95 -2.03
CA ILE A 229 -11.36 6.68 -2.57
C ILE A 229 -12.82 6.47 -2.16
N GLN A 230 -13.65 6.09 -3.14
CA GLN A 230 -15.02 5.64 -2.95
C GLN A 230 -15.25 4.33 -3.70
N VAL A 231 -15.90 3.37 -3.04
CA VAL A 231 -16.24 2.05 -3.61
C VAL A 231 -17.73 1.79 -3.46
N SER A 232 -18.56 2.22 -4.42
CA SER A 232 -20.03 2.12 -4.39
C SER A 232 -20.59 0.97 -5.23
N ARG A 233 -19.88 -0.16 -5.28
CA ARG A 233 -20.30 -1.39 -5.98
C ARG A 233 -21.28 -2.23 -5.17
#